data_AF-A0A9Q3I100-F1
#
_entry.id   AF-A0A9Q3I100-F1
#
_cell.length_a   1.000
_cell.length_b   1.000
_cell.length_c   1.000
_cell.angle_alpha   90.00
_cell.angle_beta   90.00
_cell.angle_gamma   90.00
#
_symmetry.space_group_name_H-M   'P 1'
#
loop_
_entity.id
_entity.type
_entity.pdbx_description
1 polymer ?
#
loop_
_entity_poly.entity_id
_entity_poly.type
_entity_poly.pdbx_seq_one_letter_code
_entity_poly.pdbx_strand_id
1 'polypeptide(L)'
;MKNVGEGVAISTLHLFQADMDPPPLSFHPSLEEKWDEEEEPEEIKNVLKVVPRAYHQYLDVFSKVKAEKPHPHHACDHHSKFEGLLPPLGVIYPVSNQESETLQI
;
A
#
# COMPACT_ATOMS: atom_id res chain seq x y z
N MET A 1 -41.52 16.97 60.84
CA MET A 1 -40.16 17.50 60.61
C MET A 1 -39.82 17.25 59.16
N LYS A 2 -39.38 18.31 58.46
CA LYS A 2 -39.06 18.33 57.02
C LYS A 2 -37.65 17.78 56.81
N ASN A 3 -37.42 17.04 55.73
CA ASN A 3 -36.17 16.79 55.00
C ASN A 3 -36.64 16.19 53.64
N VAL A 4 -36.68 16.87 52.49
CA VAL A 4 -35.64 17.51 51.64
C VAL A 4 -34.50 16.56 51.29
N GLY A 5 -34.34 16.29 50.00
CA GLY A 5 -33.17 15.59 49.45
C GLY A 5 -33.35 15.18 47.99
N GLU A 6 -33.25 16.14 47.06
CA GLU A 6 -32.86 15.86 45.68
C GLU A 6 -31.53 15.10 45.66
N GLY A 7 -31.43 14.09 44.80
CA GLY A 7 -30.23 13.30 44.59
C GLY A 7 -30.11 12.88 43.14
N VAL A 8 -29.34 13.64 42.38
CA VAL A 8 -28.89 13.35 41.01
C VAL A 8 -28.15 12.01 40.98
N ALA A 9 -28.53 11.12 40.06
CA ALA A 9 -27.69 9.98 39.68
C ALA A 9 -27.76 9.77 38.16
N ILE A 10 -26.97 10.59 37.48
CA ILE A 10 -26.10 10.28 36.34
C ILE A 10 -26.57 9.09 35.47
N SER A 11 -27.06 9.43 34.28
CA SER A 11 -27.22 8.50 33.16
C SER A 11 -25.86 7.89 32.84
N THR A 12 -25.64 6.65 33.27
CA THR A 12 -24.47 5.86 32.88
C THR A 12 -24.65 5.47 31.42
N LEU A 13 -23.91 6.14 30.54
CA LEU A 13 -23.68 5.71 29.16
C LEU A 13 -23.21 4.26 29.17
N HIS A 14 -24.08 3.31 28.82
CA HIS A 14 -23.63 2.02 28.32
C HIS A 14 -23.15 2.24 26.89
N LEU A 15 -21.86 2.54 26.83
CA LEU A 15 -20.96 2.42 25.72
C LEU A 15 -21.39 1.24 24.83
N PHE A 16 -21.79 1.53 23.60
CA PHE A 16 -21.97 0.52 22.56
C PHE A 16 -20.68 -0.28 22.46
N GLN A 17 -20.70 -1.48 23.03
CA GLN A 17 -19.76 -2.53 22.67
C GLN A 17 -20.25 -3.01 21.31
N ALA A 18 -19.80 -2.34 20.25
CA ALA A 18 -19.85 -2.92 18.94
C ALA A 18 -18.87 -4.10 18.96
N ASP A 19 -19.41 -5.31 19.03
CA ASP A 19 -18.75 -6.53 18.60
C ASP A 19 -18.25 -6.30 17.17
N MET A 20 -17.01 -5.82 17.06
CA MET A 20 -16.21 -5.96 15.86
C MET A 20 -15.65 -7.38 15.88
N ASP A 21 -16.54 -8.37 15.72
CA ASP A 21 -16.10 -9.65 15.22
C ASP A 21 -15.52 -9.40 13.83
N PRO A 22 -14.22 -9.67 13.60
CA PRO A 22 -13.66 -9.50 12.27
C PRO A 22 -14.45 -10.42 11.32
N PRO A 23 -14.86 -9.93 10.13
CA PRO A 23 -15.53 -10.79 9.18
C PRO A 23 -14.63 -12.01 8.89
N PRO A 24 -15.20 -13.22 8.79
CA PRO A 24 -14.41 -14.40 8.52
C PRO A 24 -13.64 -14.16 7.22
N LEU A 25 -12.32 -14.27 7.27
CA LEU A 25 -11.46 -14.20 6.10
C LEU A 25 -11.89 -15.34 5.17
N SER A 26 -12.74 -15.03 4.19
CA SER A 26 -13.04 -15.92 3.09
C SER A 26 -11.73 -16.12 2.34
N PHE A 27 -11.11 -17.27 2.56
CA PHE A 27 -9.92 -17.72 1.87
C PHE A 27 -10.20 -17.64 0.36
N HIS A 28 -9.61 -16.67 -0.32
CA HIS A 28 -9.68 -16.55 -1.77
C HIS A 28 -8.62 -17.49 -2.34
N PRO A 29 -8.97 -18.62 -2.98
CA PRO A 29 -7.97 -19.53 -3.50
C PRO A 29 -7.60 -19.07 -4.91
N SER A 30 -6.68 -18.12 -5.04
CA SER A 30 -5.90 -17.95 -6.28
C SER A 30 -4.90 -16.79 -6.15
N LEU A 31 -3.78 -17.03 -5.46
CA LEU A 31 -2.51 -16.38 -5.83
C LEU A 31 -1.36 -17.24 -5.29
N GLU A 32 -1.24 -18.46 -5.81
CA GLU A 32 0.06 -19.13 -5.77
C GLU A 32 0.95 -18.43 -6.79
N GLU A 33 1.45 -17.25 -6.42
CA GLU A 33 2.65 -16.71 -7.02
C GLU A 33 3.77 -17.72 -6.72
N LYS A 34 4.07 -18.55 -7.70
CA LYS A 34 5.34 -19.27 -7.75
C LYS A 34 6.43 -18.21 -7.81
N TRP A 35 7.04 -17.95 -6.67
CA TRP A 35 8.29 -17.22 -6.60
C TRP A 35 9.34 -18.11 -7.26
N ASP A 36 9.82 -17.72 -8.44
CA ASP A 36 11.01 -18.32 -9.01
C ASP A 36 12.14 -18.15 -7.98
N GLU A 37 12.64 -19.27 -7.45
CA GLU A 37 13.75 -19.32 -6.50
C GLU A 37 15.04 -19.01 -7.28
N GLU A 38 15.19 -17.74 -7.67
CA GLU A 38 16.41 -17.22 -8.27
C GLU A 38 17.43 -16.98 -7.15
N GLU A 39 18.53 -17.73 -7.25
CA GLU A 39 19.79 -17.71 -6.49
C GLU A 39 20.01 -16.41 -5.67
N GLU A 40 20.20 -16.54 -4.35
CA GLU A 40 20.48 -15.40 -3.46
C GLU A 40 21.66 -14.56 -4.00
N PRO A 41 21.41 -13.35 -4.52
CA PRO A 41 22.48 -12.53 -5.01
C PRO A 41 23.37 -12.11 -3.83
N GLU A 42 24.68 -12.03 -4.05
CA GLU A 42 25.67 -11.55 -3.08
C GLU A 42 25.29 -10.22 -2.41
N GLU A 43 24.40 -9.46 -3.05
CA GLU A 43 23.75 -8.25 -2.55
C GLU A 43 23.00 -8.46 -1.23
N ILE A 44 22.21 -9.53 -1.06
CA ILE A 44 21.42 -9.76 0.16
C ILE A 44 22.32 -9.96 1.38
N LYS A 45 23.47 -10.62 1.20
CA LYS A 45 24.48 -10.82 2.25
C LYS A 45 25.10 -9.51 2.74
N ASN A 46 25.19 -8.51 1.87
CA ASN A 46 25.68 -7.18 2.26
C ASN A 46 24.60 -6.37 2.98
N VAL A 47 23.34 -6.48 2.54
CA VAL A 47 22.18 -5.83 3.18
C VAL A 47 21.98 -6.32 4.61
N LEU A 48 22.16 -7.62 4.86
CA LEU A 48 22.07 -8.24 6.19
C LEU A 48 22.98 -7.60 7.25
N LYS A 49 24.12 -7.04 6.84
CA LYS A 49 25.10 -6.40 7.74
C LYS A 49 24.65 -5.01 8.21
N VAL A 50 23.78 -4.36 7.45
CA VAL A 50 23.35 -2.97 7.66
C VAL A 50 21.92 -2.90 8.22
N VAL A 51 21.06 -3.82 7.79
CA VAL A 51 19.64 -3.82 8.15
C VAL A 51 19.43 -4.40 9.56
N PRO A 52 18.68 -3.71 10.45
CA PRO A 52 18.35 -4.24 11.77
C PRO A 52 17.61 -5.58 11.69
N ARG A 53 17.86 -6.46 12.66
CA ARG A 53 17.26 -7.82 12.69
C ARG A 53 15.74 -7.84 12.55
N ALA A 54 15.04 -6.82 13.06
CA ALA A 54 13.59 -6.70 12.96
C ALA A 54 13.07 -6.70 11.50
N TYR A 55 13.92 -6.35 10.54
CA TYR A 55 13.56 -6.25 9.13
C TYR A 55 14.15 -7.37 8.26
N HIS A 56 14.80 -8.38 8.86
CA HIS A 56 15.38 -9.49 8.09
C HIS A 56 14.34 -10.33 7.35
N GLN A 57 13.07 -10.28 7.75
CA GLN A 57 11.97 -10.92 7.01
C GLN A 57 11.58 -10.19 5.71
N TYR A 58 12.10 -8.97 5.48
CA TYR A 58 11.81 -8.13 4.33
C TYR A 58 13.06 -7.87 3.48
N LEU A 59 14.04 -8.78 3.49
CA LEU A 59 15.29 -8.56 2.73
C LEU A 59 15.06 -8.51 1.22
N ASP A 60 13.97 -9.11 0.75
CA ASP A 60 13.54 -9.09 -0.64
C ASP A 60 13.24 -7.68 -1.15
N VAL A 61 12.77 -6.76 -0.30
CA VAL A 61 12.53 -5.35 -0.70
C VAL A 61 13.82 -4.61 -1.05
N PHE A 62 14.98 -5.13 -0.62
CA PHE A 62 16.30 -4.58 -0.93
C PHE A 62 16.95 -5.26 -2.14
N SER A 63 16.30 -6.24 -2.77
CA SER A 63 16.80 -6.86 -3.98
C SER A 63 16.70 -5.89 -5.16
N LYS A 64 17.84 -5.55 -5.76
CA LYS A 64 17.88 -4.69 -6.94
C LYS A 64 17.12 -5.30 -8.11
N VAL A 65 17.30 -6.60 -8.34
CA VAL A 65 16.64 -7.35 -9.43
C VAL A 65 15.13 -7.33 -9.28
N LYS A 66 14.61 -7.50 -8.05
CA LYS A 66 13.16 -7.41 -7.81
C LYS A 66 12.65 -5.98 -7.95
N ALA A 67 13.41 -4.98 -7.49
CA ALA A 67 13.03 -3.57 -7.58
C ALA A 67 13.01 -3.02 -9.03
N GLU A 68 13.82 -3.58 -9.93
CA GLU A 68 13.80 -3.22 -11.36
C GLU A 68 12.57 -3.79 -12.10
N LYS A 69 11.95 -4.85 -11.56
CA LYS A 69 10.71 -5.41 -12.13
C LYS A 69 9.52 -4.58 -11.63
N PRO A 70 8.63 -4.10 -12.53
CA PRO A 70 7.43 -3.41 -12.09
C PRO A 70 6.57 -4.34 -11.27
N HIS A 71 5.96 -3.82 -10.20
CA HIS A 71 4.98 -4.55 -9.44
C HIS A 71 3.80 -4.96 -10.34
N PRO A 72 3.19 -6.14 -10.11
CA PRO A 72 1.98 -6.53 -10.83
C PRO A 72 0.87 -5.52 -10.56
N HIS A 73 0.01 -5.32 -11.56
CA HIS A 73 -1.17 -4.47 -11.39
C HIS A 73 -2.10 -5.03 -10.32
N HIS A 74 -2.54 -4.16 -9.42
CA HIS A 74 -3.46 -4.52 -8.33
C HIS A 74 -4.86 -3.98 -8.60
N ALA A 75 -5.88 -4.65 -8.06
CA ALA A 75 -7.27 -4.19 -8.15
C ALA A 75 -7.50 -2.83 -7.47
N CYS A 76 -6.63 -2.46 -6.53
CA CYS A 76 -6.62 -1.16 -5.86
C CYS A 76 -5.81 -0.09 -6.58
N ASP A 77 -5.17 -0.40 -7.71
CA ASP A 77 -4.50 0.60 -8.53
C ASP A 77 -5.48 1.70 -8.93
N HIS A 78 -4.97 2.91 -9.14
CA HIS A 78 -5.82 4.00 -9.58
C HIS A 78 -6.33 3.74 -11.00
N HIS A 79 -7.59 3.37 -11.13
CA HIS A 79 -8.25 3.18 -12.41
C HIS A 79 -8.99 4.46 -12.80
N SER A 80 -8.54 5.12 -13.86
CA SER A 80 -9.30 6.20 -14.48
C SER A 80 -10.44 5.60 -15.31
N LYS A 81 -11.68 5.75 -14.85
CA LYS A 81 -12.85 5.45 -15.68
C LYS A 81 -12.95 6.52 -16.76
N PHE A 82 -12.92 6.10 -18.02
CA PHE A 82 -13.12 7.01 -19.13
C PHE A 82 -14.61 7.20 -19.37
N GLU A 83 -15.10 8.42 -19.18
CA GLU A 83 -16.49 8.80 -19.46
C GLU A 83 -16.48 9.90 -20.54
N GLY A 84 -17.22 9.70 -21.64
CA GLY A 84 -17.34 10.68 -22.73
C GLY A 84 -16.56 10.34 -24.00
N LEU A 85 -16.26 11.36 -24.81
CA LEU A 85 -15.55 11.22 -26.09
C LEU A 85 -14.04 11.25 -25.86
N LEU A 86 -13.30 10.38 -26.58
CA LEU A 86 -11.83 10.35 -26.56
C LEU A 86 -11.26 11.75 -26.84
N PRO A 87 -10.32 12.25 -26.00
CA PRO A 87 -9.71 13.55 -26.25
C PRO A 87 -8.93 13.50 -27.56
N PRO A 88 -8.90 14.60 -28.33
CA PRO A 88 -8.05 14.68 -29.51
C PRO A 88 -6.58 14.58 -29.10
N LEU A 89 -5.76 13.97 -29.96
CA LEU A 89 -4.32 13.99 -29.77
C LEU A 89 -3.81 15.43 -29.88
N GLY A 90 -3.20 15.93 -28.81
CA GLY A 90 -2.60 17.26 -28.78
C GLY A 90 -1.29 17.31 -29.57
N VAL A 91 -0.94 18.50 -30.05
CA VAL A 91 0.41 18.73 -30.60
C VAL A 91 1.43 18.71 -29.46
N ILE A 92 2.55 18.05 -29.69
CA ILE A 92 3.70 18.12 -28.79
C ILE A 92 4.43 19.42 -29.11
N TYR A 93 4.63 20.28 -28.11
CA TYR A 93 5.40 21.51 -28.29
C TYR A 93 6.87 21.17 -28.58
N PRO A 94 7.52 21.88 -29.52
CA PRO A 94 8.92 21.65 -29.81
C PRO A 94 9.75 21.95 -28.56
N VAL A 95 10.56 20.97 -28.16
CA VAL A 95 11.55 21.10 -27.10
C VAL A 95 12.85 21.66 -27.67
N SER A 96 13.55 22.49 -26.90
CA SER A 96 14.90 22.95 -27.24
C SER A 96 15.91 21.80 -27.13
N ASN A 97 17.09 21.95 -27.77
CA ASN A 97 18.15 20.95 -27.70
C ASN A 97 18.59 20.65 -26.25
N GLN A 98 18.64 21.68 -25.40
CA GLN A 98 18.98 21.50 -23.99
C GLN A 98 17.92 20.69 -23.25
N GLU A 99 16.64 20.94 -23.53
CA GLU A 99 15.53 20.19 -22.95
C GLU A 99 15.49 18.75 -23.45
N SER A 100 15.74 18.51 -24.74
CA SER A 100 15.81 17.16 -25.29
C SER A 100 16.98 16.36 -24.72
N GLU A 101 18.16 16.98 -24.57
CA GLU A 101 19.31 16.35 -23.91
C GLU A 101 19.02 15.99 -22.45
N THR A 102 18.31 16.87 -21.74
CA THR A 102 17.95 16.67 -20.32
C THR A 102 16.88 15.59 -20.15
N LEU A 103 15.84 15.61 -21.00
CA LEU A 103 14.69 14.72 -20.93
C LEU A 103 14.95 13.36 -21.63
N GLN A 104 16.03 13.26 -22.41
CA GLN A 104 16.39 12.08 -23.19
C GLN A 104 15.29 11.66 -24.19
N ILE A 105 14.67 12.64 -24.84
CA ILE A 105 13.60 12.48 -25.85
C ILE A 105 14.02 13.01 -27.22
#